data_AF-A0AAD4J721-F1
#
_entry.id   AF-A0AAD4J721-F1
#
_cell.length_a   1.000
_cell.length_b   1.000
_cell.length_c   1.000
_cell.angle_alpha   90.00
_cell.angle_beta   90.00
_cell.angle_gamma   90.00
#
_symmetry.space_group_name_H-M   'P 1'
#
loop_
_entity.id
_entity.type
_entity.pdbx_description
1 polymer ?
#
loop_
_entity_poly.entity_id
_entity_poly.type
_entity_poly.pdbx_seq_one_letter_code
_entity_poly.pdbx_strand_id
1 'polypeptide(L)'
;MDNFSGNLAAPGVEYWLRWQVPVCALIIVIPTAVAASLLRKRSGAGDPLKPVDLWAPCWRNLHPRWLLLYRAFAFVAMAYLLYQTVAAFGFFVFFFYTQWTFALVMIYFAIATVVSIRGCRIHARIGEKDNFLERDSKEKLEVDLKLQFLDNLLQIVYQTSAGASMLTDIVFWCLLLPFMTGENFQLTLLIAGMHSVNAVFLILESALNRMPFTWFGLVYFVFWSCSYVVFQWVLHACCFSWWPYPFLDLSTPWAPLWYLGLALVHIPFYGVYVLLTKAKHAAFSSAFPHSFVRFPEKKEA
;
A
#
# COMPACT_ATOMS: atom_id res chain seq x y z
N MET A 1 13.51 24.79 29.51
CA MET A 1 12.20 24.26 29.09
C MET A 1 11.25 25.37 28.64
N ASP A 2 11.74 26.50 28.12
CA ASP A 2 10.90 27.65 27.71
C ASP A 2 11.33 28.21 26.35
N ASN A 3 11.18 27.43 25.28
CA ASN A 3 11.33 27.97 23.91
C ASN A 3 10.56 27.19 22.83
N PHE A 4 9.57 26.36 23.21
CA PHE A 4 8.75 25.58 22.27
C PHE A 4 7.29 26.05 22.19
N SER A 5 6.95 27.15 22.85
CA SER A 5 5.58 27.67 22.99
C SER A 5 5.21 28.75 21.96
N GLY A 6 6.15 29.18 21.10
CA GLY A 6 5.95 30.33 20.20
C GLY A 6 5.35 30.02 18.81
N ASN A 7 5.39 28.78 18.33
CA ASN A 7 5.08 28.45 16.92
C ASN A 7 4.21 27.18 16.78
N LEU A 8 3.10 27.10 17.53
CA LEU A 8 2.12 26.00 17.40
C LEU A 8 0.75 26.47 16.87
N ALA A 9 0.55 27.78 16.70
CA ALA A 9 -0.70 28.29 16.16
C ALA A 9 -0.80 27.99 14.66
N ALA A 10 -1.97 27.54 14.21
CA ALA A 10 -2.25 27.36 12.79
C ALA A 10 -1.96 28.64 11.99
N PRO A 11 -1.47 28.52 10.74
CA PRO A 11 -1.12 29.67 9.92
C PRO A 11 -2.36 30.51 9.61
N GLY A 12 -2.18 31.84 9.58
CA GLY A 12 -3.24 32.78 9.25
C GLY A 12 -3.75 32.64 7.81
N VAL A 13 -4.92 33.24 7.54
CA VAL A 13 -5.59 33.18 6.23
C VAL A 13 -4.69 33.62 5.07
N GLU A 14 -3.80 34.58 5.30
CA GLU A 14 -2.84 35.07 4.30
C GLU A 14 -1.94 33.95 3.72
N TYR A 15 -1.58 32.96 4.55
CA TYR A 15 -0.81 31.79 4.09
C TYR A 15 -1.55 31.00 3.00
N TRP A 16 -2.86 30.82 3.18
CA TRP A 16 -3.71 30.04 2.28
C TRP A 16 -4.11 30.78 1.01
N LEU A 17 -4.00 32.12 1.02
CA LEU A 17 -4.25 32.98 -0.15
C LEU A 17 -3.06 33.08 -1.11
N ARG A 18 -1.92 32.49 -0.76
CA ARG A 18 -0.72 32.44 -1.62
C ARG A 18 -1.02 31.71 -2.92
N TRP A 19 -0.49 32.20 -4.04
CA TRP A 19 -0.72 31.62 -5.37
C TRP A 19 -0.22 30.17 -5.49
N GLN A 20 0.75 29.77 -4.66
CA GLN A 20 1.27 28.41 -4.59
C GLN A 20 0.17 27.41 -4.20
N VAL A 21 -0.76 27.80 -3.32
CA VAL A 21 -1.80 26.93 -2.79
C VAL A 21 -2.75 26.44 -3.89
N PRO A 22 -3.41 27.30 -4.70
CA PRO A 22 -4.29 26.82 -5.76
C PRO A 22 -3.53 26.03 -6.83
N VAL A 23 -2.27 26.35 -7.13
CA VAL A 23 -1.46 25.58 -8.08
C VAL A 23 -1.16 24.17 -7.55
N CYS A 24 -0.71 24.06 -6.30
CA CYS A 24 -0.47 22.76 -5.66
C CYS A 24 -1.77 21.96 -5.51
N ALA A 25 -2.89 22.63 -5.23
CA ALA A 25 -4.21 22.01 -5.18
C ALA A 25 -4.60 21.40 -6.53
N LEU A 26 -4.35 22.09 -7.65
CA LEU A 26 -4.58 21.53 -9.00
C LEU A 26 -3.70 20.29 -9.26
N ILE A 27 -2.44 20.30 -8.80
CA ILE A 27 -1.53 19.15 -8.92
C ILE A 27 -2.05 17.93 -8.14
N ILE A 28 -2.85 18.12 -7.08
CA ILE A 28 -3.50 17.03 -6.34
C ILE A 28 -4.83 16.63 -7.00
N VAL A 29 -5.67 17.61 -7.35
CA VAL A 29 -7.03 17.38 -7.85
C VAL A 29 -7.03 16.75 -9.24
N ILE A 30 -6.15 17.19 -10.16
CA ILE A 30 -6.13 16.68 -11.53
C ILE A 30 -5.80 15.18 -11.56
N PRO A 31 -4.70 14.67 -10.96
CA PRO A 31 -4.44 13.23 -10.92
C PRO A 31 -5.54 12.44 -10.20
N THR A 32 -6.12 12.99 -9.14
CA THR A 32 -7.25 12.36 -8.41
C THR A 32 -8.49 12.23 -9.31
N ALA A 33 -8.83 13.28 -10.07
CA ALA A 33 -9.95 13.26 -11.00
C ALA A 33 -9.71 12.29 -12.17
N VAL A 34 -8.48 12.22 -12.69
CA VAL A 34 -8.07 11.24 -13.70
C VAL A 34 -8.16 9.82 -13.13
N ALA A 35 -7.64 9.57 -11.93
CA ALA A 35 -7.74 8.29 -11.24
C ALA A 35 -9.21 7.86 -11.04
N ALA A 36 -10.08 8.80 -10.64
CA ALA A 36 -11.51 8.55 -10.50
C ALA A 36 -12.20 8.21 -11.83
N SER A 37 -11.84 8.89 -12.93
CA SER A 37 -12.42 8.62 -14.24
C SER A 37 -11.98 7.25 -14.79
N LEU A 38 -10.71 6.87 -14.60
CA LEU A 38 -10.19 5.55 -14.93
C LEU A 38 -10.88 4.44 -14.13
N LEU A 39 -11.14 4.66 -12.84
CA LEU A 39 -11.87 3.72 -12.00
C LEU A 39 -13.31 3.53 -12.48
N ARG A 40 -14.03 4.62 -12.78
CA ARG A 40 -15.39 4.56 -13.33
C ARG A 40 -15.43 3.81 -14.67
N LYS A 41 -14.43 4.02 -15.54
CA LYS A 41 -14.33 3.32 -16.84
C LYS A 41 -14.09 1.82 -16.64
N ARG A 42 -13.25 1.42 -15.69
CA ARG A 42 -12.92 0.01 -15.43
C ARG A 42 -14.08 -0.78 -14.82
N SER A 43 -14.91 -0.15 -13.99
CA SER A 43 -16.07 -0.81 -13.36
C SER A 43 -17.07 -1.43 -14.36
N GLY A 44 -17.04 -1.05 -15.64
CA GLY A 44 -17.89 -1.62 -16.70
C GLY A 44 -17.23 -2.66 -17.61
N ALA A 45 -15.91 -2.88 -17.54
CA ALA A 45 -15.16 -3.65 -18.55
C ALA A 45 -14.06 -4.58 -18.01
N GLY A 46 -13.83 -4.61 -16.69
CA GLY A 46 -12.77 -5.41 -16.09
C GLY A 46 -13.10 -6.89 -16.02
N ASP A 47 -12.11 -7.75 -16.31
CA ASP A 47 -12.20 -9.15 -15.95
C ASP A 47 -12.38 -9.31 -14.44
N PRO A 48 -13.32 -10.16 -14.00
CA PRO A 48 -13.53 -10.39 -12.58
C PRO A 48 -12.28 -11.01 -11.94
N LEU A 49 -11.92 -10.47 -10.76
CA LEU A 49 -10.88 -11.01 -9.90
C LEU A 49 -11.24 -12.45 -9.54
N LYS A 50 -10.39 -13.42 -9.90
CA LYS A 50 -10.67 -14.82 -9.57
C LYS A 50 -10.37 -15.02 -8.08
N PRO A 51 -11.36 -15.43 -7.25
CA PRO A 51 -11.14 -15.57 -5.81
C PRO A 51 -10.00 -16.53 -5.46
N VAL A 52 -9.78 -17.54 -6.30
CA VAL A 52 -8.71 -18.53 -6.14
C VAL A 52 -7.29 -17.92 -6.20
N ASP A 53 -7.13 -16.77 -6.86
CA ASP A 53 -5.84 -16.11 -7.00
C ASP A 53 -5.41 -15.40 -5.71
N LEU A 54 -6.37 -15.11 -4.82
CA LEU A 54 -6.15 -14.35 -3.59
C LEU A 54 -5.61 -15.19 -2.43
N TRP A 55 -5.88 -16.49 -2.40
CA TRP A 55 -5.57 -17.34 -1.25
C TRP A 55 -4.73 -18.58 -1.59
N ALA A 56 -4.58 -18.93 -2.86
CA ALA A 56 -3.76 -20.09 -3.22
C ALA A 56 -2.37 -19.68 -3.70
N PRO A 57 -1.34 -20.50 -3.42
CA PRO A 57 0.02 -20.19 -3.83
C PRO A 57 0.23 -20.24 -5.35
N CYS A 58 1.30 -19.60 -5.82
CA CYS A 58 1.78 -19.75 -7.20
C CYS A 58 2.60 -21.03 -7.44
N TRP A 59 2.71 -21.91 -6.44
CA TRP A 59 3.46 -23.15 -6.46
C TRP A 59 2.52 -24.36 -6.39
N ARG A 60 2.60 -25.29 -7.35
CA ARG A 60 1.65 -26.42 -7.52
C ARG A 60 1.56 -27.33 -6.30
N ASN A 61 2.68 -27.63 -5.67
CA ASN A 61 2.77 -28.56 -4.54
C ASN A 61 2.81 -27.87 -3.18
N LEU A 62 2.68 -26.54 -3.14
CA LEU A 62 2.67 -25.80 -1.88
C LEU A 62 1.25 -25.74 -1.33
N HIS A 63 1.05 -26.36 -0.17
CA HIS A 63 -0.26 -26.35 0.48
C HIS A 63 -0.68 -24.92 0.86
N PRO A 64 -1.94 -24.48 0.62
CA PRO A 64 -2.40 -23.12 0.92
C PRO A 64 -2.20 -22.65 2.37
N ARG A 65 -2.09 -23.60 3.31
CA ARG A 65 -1.74 -23.32 4.73
C ARG A 65 -0.40 -22.59 4.88
N TRP A 66 0.59 -22.81 4.02
CA TRP A 66 1.87 -22.11 4.12
C TRP A 66 1.73 -20.61 3.83
N LEU A 67 0.92 -20.25 2.83
CA LEU A 67 0.60 -18.85 2.55
C LEU A 67 -0.21 -18.23 3.70
N LEU A 68 -1.13 -18.99 4.31
CA LEU A 68 -1.83 -18.56 5.52
C LEU A 68 -0.87 -18.29 6.69
N LEU A 69 0.01 -19.25 7.01
CA LEU A 69 0.97 -19.11 8.12
C LEU A 69 1.88 -17.90 7.91
N TYR A 70 2.36 -17.72 6.68
CA TYR A 70 3.16 -16.56 6.31
C TYR A 70 2.41 -15.23 6.55
N ARG A 71 1.18 -15.10 6.05
CA ARG A 71 0.37 -13.88 6.20
C ARG A 71 0.04 -13.58 7.66
N ALA A 72 -0.28 -14.62 8.44
CA ALA A 72 -0.54 -14.48 9.88
C ALA A 72 0.73 -14.04 10.63
N PHE A 73 1.88 -14.64 10.31
CA PHE A 73 3.17 -14.24 10.86
C PHE A 73 3.49 -12.78 10.52
N ALA A 74 3.37 -12.39 9.25
CA ALA A 74 3.61 -11.02 8.81
C ALA A 74 2.69 -10.03 9.53
N PHE A 75 1.40 -10.34 9.67
CA PHE A 75 0.46 -9.52 10.43
C PHE A 75 0.90 -9.32 11.89
N VAL A 76 1.24 -10.40 12.60
CA VAL A 76 1.66 -10.34 14.02
C VAL A 76 2.97 -9.57 14.16
N ALA A 77 3.95 -9.82 13.28
CA ALA A 77 5.23 -9.12 13.30
C ALA A 77 5.07 -7.62 13.05
N MET A 78 4.24 -7.25 12.06
CA MET A 78 3.91 -5.85 11.78
C MET A 78 3.19 -5.19 12.95
N ALA A 79 2.19 -5.84 13.54
CA ALA A 79 1.48 -5.31 14.70
C ALA A 79 2.42 -5.08 15.90
N TYR A 80 3.33 -6.02 16.15
CA TYR A 80 4.34 -5.87 17.19
C TYR A 80 5.28 -4.69 16.92
N LEU A 81 5.80 -4.56 15.69
CA LEU A 81 6.68 -3.45 15.33
C LEU A 81 5.98 -2.10 15.42
N LEU A 82 4.73 -1.99 14.96
CA LEU A 82 3.94 -0.77 15.10
C LEU A 82 3.72 -0.42 16.58
N TYR A 83 3.40 -1.41 17.41
CA TYR A 83 3.29 -1.23 18.86
C TYR A 83 4.60 -0.69 19.46
N GLN A 84 5.74 -1.27 19.12
CA GLN A 84 7.05 -0.81 19.60
C GLN A 84 7.34 0.63 19.17
N THR A 85 7.02 0.99 17.91
CA THR A 85 7.16 2.35 17.40
C THR A 85 6.29 3.34 18.17
N VAL A 86 5.02 3.03 18.37
CA VAL A 86 4.10 3.90 19.12
C VAL A 86 4.49 3.97 20.60
N ALA A 87 5.01 2.89 21.18
CA ALA A 87 5.51 2.90 22.56
C ALA A 87 6.78 3.75 22.71
N ALA A 88 7.70 3.70 21.74
CA ALA A 88 8.97 4.42 21.80
C ALA A 88 8.84 5.90 21.47
N PHE A 89 8.01 6.24 20.49
CA PHE A 89 7.90 7.58 19.94
C PHE A 89 6.54 8.24 20.25
N GLY A 90 5.49 7.47 20.54
CA GLY A 90 4.14 8.00 20.75
C GLY A 90 3.33 8.11 19.46
N PHE A 91 2.10 8.62 19.55
CA PHE A 91 1.18 8.70 18.40
C PHE A 91 1.58 9.74 17.35
N PHE A 92 2.57 10.61 17.61
CA PHE A 92 3.04 11.60 16.63
C PHE A 92 3.58 10.95 15.35
N VAL A 93 4.01 9.69 15.43
CA VAL A 93 4.56 8.95 14.27
C VAL A 93 3.54 8.85 13.12
N PHE A 94 2.24 8.88 13.41
CA PHE A 94 1.18 8.86 12.38
C PHE A 94 1.06 10.15 11.56
N PHE A 95 1.88 11.16 11.86
CA PHE A 95 2.03 12.36 11.04
C PHE A 95 2.95 12.09 9.85
N PHE A 96 3.69 10.98 9.83
CA PHE A 96 4.61 10.63 8.75
C PHE A 96 4.00 9.60 7.81
N TYR A 97 4.26 9.78 6.51
CA TYR A 97 3.79 8.89 5.45
C TYR A 97 4.29 7.46 5.61
N THR A 98 5.50 7.27 6.13
CA THR A 98 6.04 5.94 6.42
C THR A 98 5.14 5.13 7.35
N GLN A 99 4.54 5.76 8.39
CA GLN A 99 3.65 5.05 9.30
C GLN A 99 2.29 4.75 8.68
N TRP A 100 1.79 5.64 7.82
CA TRP A 100 0.61 5.37 6.99
C TRP A 100 0.84 4.12 6.14
N THR A 101 1.97 4.05 5.42
CA THR A 101 2.36 2.89 4.62
C THR A 101 2.49 1.63 5.47
N PHE A 102 3.17 1.71 6.62
CA PHE A 102 3.35 0.58 7.53
C PHE A 102 2.00 0.03 8.04
N ALA A 103 1.09 0.92 8.46
CA ALA A 103 -0.25 0.55 8.88
C ALA A 103 -1.08 -0.06 7.72
N LEU A 104 -0.93 0.46 6.51
CA LEU A 104 -1.60 -0.08 5.32
C LEU A 104 -1.14 -1.52 5.00
N VAL A 105 0.17 -1.79 5.09
CA VAL A 105 0.75 -3.14 4.92
C VAL A 105 0.26 -4.08 6.01
N MET A 106 0.16 -3.60 7.26
CA MET A 106 -0.40 -4.37 8.37
C MET A 106 -1.88 -4.73 8.10
N ILE A 107 -2.70 -3.76 7.67
CA ILE A 107 -4.11 -3.98 7.30
C ILE A 107 -4.21 -4.98 6.14
N TYR A 108 -3.33 -4.87 5.15
CA TYR A 108 -3.24 -5.83 4.06
C TYR A 108 -3.06 -7.26 4.61
N PHE A 109 -2.07 -7.50 5.47
CA PHE A 109 -1.82 -8.83 6.02
C PHE A 109 -2.95 -9.32 6.93
N ALA A 110 -3.64 -8.43 7.64
CA ALA A 110 -4.84 -8.78 8.40
C ALA A 110 -5.95 -9.31 7.49
N ILE A 111 -6.29 -8.57 6.43
CA ILE A 111 -7.30 -8.97 5.44
C ILE A 111 -6.87 -10.25 4.71
N ALA A 112 -5.61 -10.31 4.29
CA ALA A 112 -5.03 -11.45 3.57
C ALA A 112 -5.09 -12.73 4.41
N THR A 113 -4.91 -12.63 5.72
CA THR A 113 -5.05 -13.75 6.66
C THR A 113 -6.49 -14.26 6.68
N VAL A 114 -7.49 -13.36 6.79
CA VAL A 114 -8.91 -13.73 6.76
C VAL A 114 -9.28 -14.42 5.44
N VAL A 115 -8.85 -13.85 4.30
CA VAL A 115 -9.08 -14.43 2.96
C VAL A 115 -8.38 -15.78 2.81
N SER A 116 -7.17 -15.95 3.35
CA SER A 116 -6.45 -17.23 3.36
C SER A 116 -7.12 -18.29 4.23
N ILE A 117 -7.67 -17.94 5.39
CA ILE A 117 -8.43 -18.87 6.24
C ILE A 117 -9.64 -19.39 5.47
N ARG A 118 -10.39 -18.48 4.83
CA ARG A 118 -11.53 -18.84 3.95
C ARG A 118 -11.08 -19.77 2.83
N GLY A 119 -10.02 -19.41 2.12
CA GLY A 119 -9.44 -20.20 1.03
C GLY A 119 -9.05 -21.62 1.46
N CYS A 120 -8.38 -21.75 2.61
CA CYS A 120 -8.02 -23.05 3.18
C CYS A 120 -9.24 -23.90 3.54
N ARG A 121 -10.32 -23.29 4.05
CA ARG A 121 -11.58 -24.00 4.34
C ARG A 121 -12.27 -24.48 3.06
N ILE A 122 -12.24 -23.68 2.00
CA ILE A 122 -12.76 -24.08 0.68
C ILE A 122 -11.93 -25.24 0.12
N HIS A 123 -10.60 -25.12 0.14
CA HIS A 123 -9.69 -26.17 -0.31
C HIS A 123 -9.90 -27.51 0.43
N ALA A 124 -10.07 -27.46 1.76
CA ALA A 124 -10.35 -28.66 2.55
C ALA A 124 -11.69 -29.31 2.17
N ARG A 125 -12.73 -28.50 1.95
CA ARG A 125 -14.07 -28.99 1.56
C ARG A 125 -14.13 -29.57 0.14
N ILE A 126 -13.33 -29.04 -0.80
CA ILE A 126 -13.21 -29.60 -2.15
C ILE A 126 -12.60 -31.01 -2.11
N GLY A 127 -11.77 -31.31 -1.11
CA GLY A 127 -11.27 -32.66 -0.84
C GLY A 127 -12.29 -33.60 -0.17
N GLU A 128 -13.45 -33.11 0.27
CA GLU A 128 -14.39 -33.85 1.14
C GLU A 128 -15.84 -33.97 0.62
N LYS A 129 -16.24 -33.39 -0.53
CA LYS A 129 -17.64 -33.50 -1.03
C LYS A 129 -17.70 -33.66 -2.55
N ASP A 130 -18.08 -34.82 -3.09
CA ASP A 130 -19.45 -35.37 -3.21
C ASP A 130 -20.46 -35.02 -2.10
N ASN A 131 -21.62 -34.54 -2.54
CA ASN A 131 -22.85 -34.26 -1.78
C ASN A 131 -22.81 -33.04 -0.83
N PHE A 132 -23.40 -31.93 -1.28
CA PHE A 132 -24.52 -31.22 -0.63
C PHE A 132 -24.67 -29.81 -1.24
N LEU A 133 -25.55 -29.72 -2.24
CA LEU A 133 -26.38 -28.56 -2.53
C LEU A 133 -27.74 -28.88 -1.87
N GLU A 134 -28.55 -28.00 -1.31
CA GLU A 134 -28.74 -26.56 -1.41
C GLU A 134 -29.22 -26.09 -0.03
N ARG A 135 -28.79 -24.91 0.44
CA ARG A 135 -29.73 -24.07 1.20
C ARG A 135 -29.30 -22.60 1.22
N ASP A 136 -30.31 -21.79 0.97
CA ASP A 136 -30.47 -20.37 1.22
C ASP A 136 -29.90 -19.39 0.18
N SER A 137 -30.78 -18.57 -0.41
CA SER A 137 -30.51 -17.72 -1.59
C SER A 137 -30.39 -16.24 -1.25
N LYS A 138 -30.89 -15.79 -0.09
CA LYS A 138 -30.75 -14.40 0.38
C LYS A 138 -29.54 -14.18 1.30
N GLU A 139 -29.36 -15.05 2.30
CA GLU A 139 -28.18 -14.99 3.18
C GLU A 139 -26.89 -15.25 2.37
N LYS A 140 -26.97 -16.16 1.39
CA LYS A 140 -25.87 -16.44 0.44
C LYS A 140 -25.53 -15.23 -0.43
N LEU A 141 -26.50 -14.38 -0.79
CA LEU A 141 -26.24 -13.17 -1.59
C LEU A 141 -25.52 -12.09 -0.77
N GLU A 142 -25.94 -11.85 0.48
CA GLU A 142 -25.27 -10.88 1.36
C GLU A 142 -23.85 -11.35 1.73
N VAL A 143 -23.70 -12.64 2.02
CA VAL A 143 -22.39 -13.25 2.28
C VAL A 143 -21.52 -13.15 1.03
N ASP A 144 -22.01 -13.48 -0.16
CA ASP A 144 -21.23 -13.37 -1.40
C ASP A 144 -20.81 -11.93 -1.71
N LEU A 145 -21.69 -10.94 -1.46
CA LEU A 145 -21.34 -9.53 -1.62
C LEU A 145 -20.25 -9.07 -0.65
N LYS A 146 -20.34 -9.44 0.64
CA LYS A 146 -19.30 -9.14 1.64
C LYS A 146 -17.97 -9.79 1.26
N LEU A 147 -18.02 -11.01 0.72
CA LEU A 147 -16.84 -11.74 0.25
C LEU A 147 -16.19 -11.06 -0.95
N GLN A 148 -16.99 -10.65 -1.95
CA GLN A 148 -16.50 -9.90 -3.11
C GLN A 148 -15.91 -8.55 -2.69
N PHE A 149 -16.54 -7.85 -1.74
CA PHE A 149 -16.00 -6.60 -1.19
C PHE A 149 -14.62 -6.82 -0.54
N LEU A 150 -14.48 -7.84 0.30
CA LEU A 150 -13.22 -8.15 0.97
C LEU A 150 -12.12 -8.55 -0.01
N ASP A 151 -12.48 -9.35 -1.02
CA ASP A 151 -11.60 -9.81 -2.08
C ASP A 151 -11.08 -8.62 -2.92
N ASN A 152 -11.96 -7.68 -3.28
CA ASN A 152 -11.58 -6.44 -3.96
C ASN A 152 -10.75 -5.52 -3.06
N LEU A 153 -11.12 -5.37 -1.79
CA LEU A 153 -10.39 -4.56 -0.83
C LEU A 153 -8.96 -5.08 -0.65
N LEU A 154 -8.78 -6.39 -0.49
CA LEU A 154 -7.47 -7.02 -0.40
C LEU A 154 -6.59 -6.64 -1.60
N GLN A 155 -7.15 -6.73 -2.80
CA GLN A 155 -6.44 -6.42 -4.05
C GLN A 155 -6.08 -4.93 -4.15
N ILE A 156 -6.97 -4.04 -3.75
CA ILE A 156 -6.74 -2.58 -3.72
C ILE A 156 -5.62 -2.25 -2.73
N VAL A 157 -5.70 -2.78 -1.50
CA VAL A 157 -4.72 -2.51 -0.45
C VAL A 157 -3.37 -3.12 -0.84
N TYR A 158 -3.32 -4.30 -1.46
CA TYR A 158 -2.08 -4.89 -1.98
C TYR A 158 -1.39 -3.98 -3.01
N GLN A 159 -2.13 -3.51 -4.01
CA GLN A 159 -1.60 -2.64 -5.06
C GLN A 159 -1.11 -1.30 -4.51
N THR A 160 -1.88 -0.71 -3.60
CA THR A 160 -1.54 0.54 -2.93
C THR A 160 -0.28 0.38 -2.06
N SER A 161 -0.24 -0.67 -1.24
CA SER A 161 0.85 -0.95 -0.29
C SER A 161 2.18 -1.18 -1.01
N ALA A 162 2.18 -1.91 -2.12
CA ALA A 162 3.38 -2.15 -2.90
C ALA A 162 4.01 -0.87 -3.44
N GLY A 163 3.21 -0.01 -4.07
CA GLY A 163 3.71 1.29 -4.55
C GLY A 163 4.21 2.18 -3.41
N ALA A 164 3.42 2.27 -2.34
CA ALA A 164 3.75 3.09 -1.17
C ALA A 164 5.03 2.62 -0.47
N SER A 165 5.23 1.30 -0.35
CA SER A 165 6.42 0.71 0.27
C SER A 165 7.67 0.92 -0.60
N MET A 166 7.58 0.75 -1.92
CA MET A 166 8.71 1.05 -2.81
C MET A 166 9.10 2.53 -2.71
N LEU A 167 8.13 3.44 -2.71
CA LEU A 167 8.39 4.87 -2.54
C LEU A 167 9.06 5.16 -1.20
N THR A 168 8.50 4.70 -0.07
CA THR A 168 9.06 5.03 1.25
C THR A 168 10.42 4.42 1.49
N ASP A 169 10.62 3.17 1.09
CA ASP A 169 11.81 2.41 1.43
C ASP A 169 12.96 2.86 0.54
N ILE A 170 12.74 3.04 -0.77
CA ILE A 170 13.79 3.52 -1.68
C ILE A 170 14.16 4.98 -1.35
N VAL A 171 13.18 5.86 -1.09
CA VAL A 171 13.50 7.24 -0.68
C VAL A 171 14.27 7.26 0.64
N PHE A 172 13.90 6.44 1.62
CA PHE A 172 14.65 6.38 2.87
C PHE A 172 16.09 5.89 2.66
N TRP A 173 16.29 4.74 2.01
CA TRP A 173 17.61 4.11 1.89
C TRP A 173 18.53 4.80 0.88
N CYS A 174 18.00 5.30 -0.22
CA CYS A 174 18.82 5.86 -1.31
C CYS A 174 18.92 7.39 -1.27
N LEU A 175 17.99 8.08 -0.59
CA LEU A 175 17.99 9.54 -0.50
C LEU A 175 18.20 9.98 0.95
N LEU A 176 17.26 9.71 1.86
CA LEU A 176 17.30 10.32 3.20
C LEU A 176 18.51 9.85 4.02
N LEU A 177 18.76 8.54 4.10
CA LEU A 177 19.85 8.01 4.93
C LEU A 177 21.23 8.53 4.49
N PRO A 178 21.64 8.46 3.19
CA PRO A 178 22.94 8.99 2.77
C PRO A 178 23.13 10.49 3.00
N PHE A 179 22.05 11.29 2.97
CA PHE A 179 22.12 12.74 3.23
C PHE A 179 21.99 13.09 4.72
N MET A 180 21.49 12.18 5.56
CA MET A 180 21.34 12.38 7.02
C MET A 180 22.49 11.77 7.84
N THR A 181 23.32 10.89 7.27
CA THR A 181 24.44 10.23 7.98
C THR A 181 25.52 11.19 8.49
N GLY A 182 25.53 12.45 8.05
CA GLY A 182 26.42 13.49 8.58
C GLY A 182 25.94 14.21 9.85
N GLU A 183 24.65 14.10 10.21
CA GLU A 183 24.04 14.90 11.29
C GLU A 183 23.48 14.01 12.41
N ASN A 184 24.28 13.61 13.41
CA ASN A 184 23.85 12.94 14.67
C ASN A 184 22.78 11.81 14.60
N PHE A 185 22.40 11.35 13.41
CA PHE A 185 21.28 10.44 13.19
C PHE A 185 21.75 9.02 13.43
N GLN A 186 21.15 8.37 14.43
CA GLN A 186 21.45 6.98 14.76
C GLN A 186 20.40 6.08 14.12
N LEU A 187 20.82 5.30 13.13
CA LEU A 187 19.98 4.28 12.51
C LEU A 187 19.76 3.12 13.49
N THR A 188 18.67 3.20 14.25
CA THR A 188 18.26 2.09 15.14
C THR A 188 17.66 0.94 14.34
N LEU A 189 17.70 -0.27 14.90
CA LEU A 189 17.07 -1.44 14.29
C LEU A 189 15.56 -1.25 14.06
N LEU A 190 14.89 -0.52 14.96
CA LEU A 190 13.47 -0.23 14.83
C LEU A 190 13.19 0.69 13.62
N ILE A 191 13.99 1.74 13.45
CA ILE A 191 13.89 2.64 12.29
C ILE A 191 14.22 1.89 11.00
N ALA A 192 15.35 1.17 10.97
CA ALA A 192 15.71 0.33 9.82
C ALA A 192 14.60 -0.69 9.48
N GLY A 193 13.97 -1.28 10.50
CA GLY A 193 12.85 -2.20 10.34
C GLY A 193 11.63 -1.55 9.70
N MET A 194 11.21 -0.38 10.17
CA MET A 194 10.06 0.35 9.61
C MET A 194 10.23 0.74 8.13
N HIS A 195 11.48 0.88 7.67
CA HIS A 195 11.83 1.25 6.30
C HIS A 195 12.29 0.08 5.43
N SER A 196 12.19 -1.17 5.90
CA SER A 196 12.60 -2.36 5.14
C SER A 196 11.62 -3.51 5.21
N VAL A 197 10.98 -3.73 6.37
CA VAL A 197 10.11 -4.90 6.59
C VAL A 197 8.89 -4.85 5.67
N ASN A 198 8.39 -3.66 5.32
CA ASN A 198 7.32 -3.47 4.35
C ASN A 198 7.68 -4.10 2.99
N ALA A 199 8.79 -3.64 2.38
CA ALA A 199 9.26 -4.17 1.11
C ALA A 199 9.55 -5.68 1.19
N VAL A 200 10.26 -6.14 2.23
CA VAL A 200 10.60 -7.55 2.40
C VAL A 200 9.35 -8.42 2.46
N PHE A 201 8.36 -8.06 3.28
CA PHE A 201 7.14 -8.83 3.41
C PHE A 201 6.28 -8.79 2.13
N LEU A 202 6.21 -7.67 1.42
CA LEU A 202 5.46 -7.62 0.16
C LEU A 202 6.15 -8.41 -0.96
N ILE A 203 7.48 -8.37 -1.06
CA ILE A 203 8.24 -9.16 -2.04
C ILE A 203 8.04 -10.66 -1.78
N LEU A 204 8.17 -11.11 -0.53
CA LEU A 204 7.91 -12.50 -0.15
C LEU A 204 6.46 -12.91 -0.38
N GLU A 205 5.51 -12.02 -0.08
CA GLU A 205 4.09 -12.23 -0.38
C GLU A 205 3.88 -12.46 -1.87
N SER A 206 4.45 -11.60 -2.73
CA SER A 206 4.41 -11.75 -4.19
C SER A 206 5.08 -13.05 -4.65
N ALA A 207 6.17 -13.47 -4.01
CA ALA A 207 6.87 -14.71 -4.34
C ALA A 207 6.06 -15.98 -4.00
N LEU A 208 5.15 -15.91 -3.02
CA LEU A 208 4.33 -17.03 -2.58
C LEU A 208 2.93 -17.03 -3.21
N ASN A 209 2.35 -15.87 -3.44
CA ASN A 209 1.00 -15.74 -3.99
C ASN A 209 1.00 -15.65 -5.52
N ARG A 210 -0.21 -15.68 -6.08
CA ARG A 210 -0.48 -15.50 -7.52
C ARG A 210 -1.38 -14.32 -7.83
N MET A 211 -1.48 -13.35 -6.91
CA MET A 211 -2.32 -12.17 -7.12
C MET A 211 -1.77 -11.34 -8.28
N PRO A 212 -2.65 -10.87 -9.18
CA PRO A 212 -2.22 -10.04 -10.30
C PRO A 212 -1.72 -8.68 -9.80
N PHE A 213 -0.66 -8.17 -10.42
CA PHE A 213 -0.15 -6.83 -10.18
C PHE A 213 0.00 -6.09 -11.50
N THR A 214 -0.83 -5.08 -11.75
CA THR A 214 -0.91 -4.38 -13.04
C THR A 214 -0.69 -2.89 -12.87
N TRP A 215 -0.40 -2.19 -13.97
CA TRP A 215 -0.23 -0.73 -13.97
C TRP A 215 -1.46 0.03 -13.52
N PHE A 216 -2.66 -0.51 -13.73
CA PHE A 216 -3.88 0.13 -13.27
C PHE A 216 -3.87 0.40 -11.75
N GLY A 217 -3.23 -0.45 -10.96
CA GLY A 217 -3.19 -0.25 -9.50
C GLY A 217 -2.50 1.03 -9.05
N LEU A 218 -1.76 1.71 -9.95
CA LEU A 218 -1.26 3.07 -9.75
C LEU A 218 -2.39 4.04 -9.38
N VAL A 219 -3.61 3.83 -9.89
CA VAL A 219 -4.80 4.62 -9.54
C VAL A 219 -5.04 4.62 -8.03
N TYR A 220 -4.96 3.46 -7.38
CA TYR A 220 -5.17 3.33 -5.94
C TYR A 220 -4.03 3.98 -5.14
N PHE A 221 -2.80 3.84 -5.64
CA PHE A 221 -1.63 4.48 -5.05
C PHE A 221 -1.72 6.01 -5.11
N VAL A 222 -2.20 6.57 -6.22
CA VAL A 222 -2.48 8.01 -6.34
C VAL A 222 -3.50 8.47 -5.31
N PHE A 223 -4.64 7.77 -5.17
CA PHE A 223 -5.65 8.12 -4.15
C PHE A 223 -5.08 8.13 -2.74
N TRP A 224 -4.27 7.13 -2.41
CA TRP A 224 -3.63 7.03 -1.09
C TRP A 224 -2.73 8.23 -0.80
N SER A 225 -1.86 8.57 -1.74
CA SER A 225 -0.93 9.70 -1.58
C SER A 225 -1.64 11.05 -1.56
N CYS A 226 -2.65 11.25 -2.41
CA CYS A 226 -3.46 12.46 -2.36
C CYS A 226 -4.22 12.58 -1.03
N SER A 227 -4.72 11.46 -0.48
CA SER A 227 -5.37 11.44 0.83
C SER A 227 -4.42 11.88 1.95
N TYR A 228 -3.16 11.42 1.91
CA TYR A 228 -2.14 11.87 2.85
C TYR A 228 -1.84 13.36 2.73
N VAL A 229 -1.70 13.89 1.51
CA VAL A 229 -1.45 15.33 1.31
C VAL A 229 -2.62 16.16 1.84
N VAL A 230 -3.86 15.77 1.56
CA VAL A 230 -5.06 16.43 2.09
C VAL A 230 -5.08 16.37 3.61
N PHE A 231 -4.78 15.22 4.21
CA PHE A 231 -4.65 15.07 5.66
C PHE A 231 -3.64 16.06 6.26
N GLN A 232 -2.46 16.19 5.64
CA GLN A 232 -1.43 17.14 6.08
C GLN A 232 -1.88 18.59 5.94
N TRP A 233 -2.57 18.94 4.84
CA TRP A 233 -3.09 20.30 4.65
C TRP A 233 -4.15 20.64 5.68
N VAL A 234 -5.07 19.72 5.97
CA VAL A 234 -6.10 19.91 7.01
C VAL A 234 -5.44 20.13 8.36
N LEU A 235 -4.52 19.24 8.76
CA LEU A 235 -3.82 19.37 10.02
C LEU A 235 -3.01 20.67 10.11
N HIS A 236 -2.35 21.06 9.03
CA HIS A 236 -1.61 22.32 8.99
C HIS A 236 -2.56 23.53 9.12
N ALA A 237 -3.76 23.45 8.53
CA ALA A 237 -4.76 24.51 8.60
C ALA A 237 -5.40 24.67 9.98
N CYS A 238 -5.53 23.60 10.77
CA CYS A 238 -6.32 23.63 12.01
C CYS A 238 -5.57 23.26 13.30
N CYS A 239 -4.40 22.61 13.22
CA CYS A 239 -3.74 22.04 14.40
C CYS A 239 -2.34 22.59 14.67
N PHE A 240 -1.49 22.75 13.64
CA PHE A 240 -0.08 23.15 13.85
C PHE A 240 0.56 23.76 12.61
N SER A 241 1.60 24.57 12.79
CA SER A 241 2.27 25.33 11.72
C SER A 241 3.54 24.68 11.15
N TRP A 242 3.95 23.51 11.60
CA TRP A 242 5.11 22.80 11.04
C TRP A 242 4.67 21.79 9.97
N TRP A 243 5.59 21.44 9.06
CA TRP A 243 5.38 20.38 8.07
C TRP A 243 6.24 19.17 8.42
N PRO A 244 5.72 17.93 8.34
CA PRO A 244 6.53 16.73 8.57
C PRO A 244 7.59 16.51 7.50
N TYR A 245 7.39 17.12 6.34
CA TYR A 245 8.35 17.08 5.26
C TYR A 245 8.52 18.47 4.65
N PRO A 246 9.77 18.93 4.43
CA PRO A 246 10.02 20.25 3.85
C PRO A 246 9.35 20.47 2.49
N PHE A 247 9.24 19.42 1.69
CA PHE A 247 8.62 19.47 0.36
C PHE A 247 7.09 19.67 0.37
N LEU A 248 6.44 19.61 1.55
CA LEU A 248 5.02 19.95 1.68
C LEU A 248 4.80 21.44 1.92
N ASP A 249 5.84 22.19 2.28
CA ASP A 249 5.74 23.62 2.59
C ASP A 249 5.29 24.45 1.37
N LEU A 250 4.20 25.19 1.54
CA LEU A 250 3.60 26.04 0.50
C LEU A 250 4.15 27.47 0.55
N SER A 251 4.97 27.80 1.55
CA SER A 251 5.55 29.13 1.74
C SER A 251 6.60 29.47 0.67
N THR A 252 7.29 28.45 0.15
CA THR A 252 8.37 28.57 -0.84
C THR A 252 7.83 28.76 -2.26
N PRO A 253 8.46 29.61 -3.10
CA PRO A 253 8.08 29.75 -4.52
C PRO A 253 8.24 28.43 -5.31
N TRP A 254 9.03 27.49 -4.79
CA TRP A 254 9.29 26.20 -5.42
C TRP A 254 8.26 25.11 -5.07
N ALA A 255 7.26 25.41 -4.22
CA ALA A 255 6.28 24.43 -3.78
C ALA A 255 5.59 23.69 -4.94
N PRO A 256 5.13 24.35 -6.03
CA PRO A 256 4.56 23.64 -7.18
C PRO A 256 5.49 22.61 -7.81
N LEU A 257 6.80 22.89 -7.88
CA LEU A 257 7.76 21.93 -8.44
C LEU A 257 7.94 20.72 -7.53
N TRP A 258 7.95 20.91 -6.21
CA TRP A 258 7.98 19.81 -5.25
C TRP A 258 6.74 18.91 -5.37
N TYR A 259 5.55 19.50 -5.43
CA TYR A 259 4.30 18.75 -5.57
C TYR A 259 4.24 18.02 -6.92
N LEU A 260 4.67 18.66 -8.00
CA LEU A 260 4.76 18.00 -9.31
C LEU A 260 5.77 16.86 -9.30
N GLY A 261 6.96 17.09 -8.73
CA GLY A 261 7.99 16.06 -8.58
C GLY A 261 7.47 14.86 -7.80
N LEU A 262 6.81 15.10 -6.66
CA LEU A 262 6.17 14.07 -5.86
C LEU A 262 5.12 13.31 -6.66
N ALA A 263 4.26 13.98 -7.42
CA ALA A 263 3.27 13.32 -8.26
C ALA A 263 3.93 12.41 -9.31
N LEU A 264 5.00 12.88 -9.97
CA LEU A 264 5.69 12.13 -11.01
C LEU A 264 6.45 10.91 -10.49
N VAL A 265 7.07 10.98 -9.30
CA VAL A 265 7.84 9.84 -8.76
C VAL A 265 6.98 8.62 -8.41
N HIS A 266 5.66 8.76 -8.27
CA HIS A 266 4.77 7.61 -8.06
C HIS A 266 4.87 6.59 -9.21
N ILE A 267 5.07 7.06 -10.44
CA ILE A 267 5.16 6.21 -11.64
C ILE A 267 6.37 5.27 -11.57
N PRO A 268 7.63 5.76 -11.45
CA PRO A 268 8.78 4.87 -11.39
C PRO A 268 8.75 3.98 -10.14
N PHE A 269 8.35 4.46 -8.96
CA PHE A 269 8.33 3.63 -7.75
C PHE A 269 7.28 2.52 -7.81
N TYR A 270 6.09 2.80 -8.34
CA TYR A 270 5.11 1.75 -8.62
C TYR A 270 5.65 0.78 -9.70
N GLY A 271 6.31 1.33 -10.72
CA GLY A 271 6.94 0.59 -11.80
C GLY A 271 8.01 -0.40 -11.33
N VAL A 272 8.80 -0.07 -10.31
CA VAL A 272 9.76 -1.01 -9.69
C VAL A 272 9.05 -2.28 -9.26
N TYR A 273 7.90 -2.18 -8.59
CA TYR A 273 7.15 -3.36 -8.14
C TYR A 273 6.52 -4.12 -9.30
N VAL A 274 6.02 -3.43 -10.34
CA VAL A 274 5.55 -4.07 -11.58
C VAL A 274 6.68 -4.87 -12.24
N LEU A 275 7.90 -4.31 -12.30
CA LEU A 275 9.06 -5.00 -12.84
C LEU A 275 9.45 -6.20 -11.98
N LEU A 276 9.39 -6.09 -10.65
CA LEU A 276 9.65 -7.20 -9.74
C LEU A 276 8.66 -8.36 -9.95
N THR A 277 7.37 -8.08 -10.13
CA THR A 277 6.38 -9.15 -10.38
C THR A 277 6.57 -9.79 -11.75
N LYS A 278 6.87 -9.02 -12.80
CA LYS A 278 7.22 -9.55 -14.13
C LYS A 278 8.49 -10.39 -14.09
N ALA A 279 9.54 -9.89 -13.45
CA ALA A 279 10.81 -10.60 -13.27
C ALA A 279 10.61 -11.92 -12.52
N LYS A 280 9.79 -11.93 -11.45
CA LYS A 280 9.38 -13.15 -10.75
C LYS A 280 8.75 -14.16 -11.72
N HIS A 281 7.75 -13.74 -12.50
CA HIS A 281 7.07 -14.65 -13.42
C HIS A 281 8.02 -15.21 -14.48
N ALA A 282 8.89 -14.38 -15.07
CA ALA A 282 9.89 -14.83 -16.03
C ALA A 282 10.90 -15.80 -15.40
N ALA A 283 11.50 -15.43 -14.25
CA ALA A 283 12.51 -16.23 -13.58
C ALA A 283 11.95 -17.57 -13.08
N PHE A 284 10.81 -17.58 -12.40
CA PHE A 284 10.26 -18.81 -11.82
C PHE A 284 9.65 -19.75 -12.87
N SER A 285 9.07 -19.21 -13.94
CA SER A 285 8.54 -20.05 -15.04
C SER A 285 9.64 -20.71 -15.87
N SER A 286 10.85 -20.12 -15.88
CA SER A 286 12.05 -20.66 -16.49
C SER A 286 12.77 -21.65 -15.57
N ALA A 287 13.02 -21.27 -14.31
CA ALA A 287 13.77 -22.08 -13.34
C ALA A 287 12.96 -23.27 -12.79
N PHE A 288 11.63 -23.15 -12.68
CA PHE A 288 10.76 -24.15 -12.06
C PHE A 288 9.53 -24.50 -12.91
N PRO A 289 9.70 -24.97 -14.17
CA PRO A 289 8.60 -25.14 -15.12
C PRO A 289 7.52 -26.13 -14.67
N HIS A 290 7.87 -27.12 -13.85
CA HIS A 290 6.94 -28.13 -13.34
C HIS A 290 6.28 -27.76 -12.01
N SER A 291 6.88 -26.85 -11.23
CA SER A 291 6.43 -26.48 -9.88
C SER A 291 5.72 -25.13 -9.85
N PHE A 292 6.11 -24.19 -10.72
CA PHE A 292 5.51 -22.86 -10.82
C PHE A 292 4.26 -22.88 -11.69
N VAL A 293 3.19 -22.24 -11.23
CA VAL A 293 1.95 -22.08 -12.00
C VAL A 293 2.16 -20.98 -13.02
N ARG A 294 2.20 -21.32 -14.31
CA ARG A 294 2.21 -20.32 -15.40
C ARG A 294 0.84 -19.66 -15.51
N PHE A 295 0.84 -18.34 -15.53
CA PHE A 295 -0.34 -17.55 -15.81
C PHE A 295 -0.20 -16.93 -17.21
N PRO A 296 -1.22 -16.97 -18.07
CA PRO A 296 -1.17 -16.27 -19.33
C PRO A 296 -1.04 -14.77 -19.04
N GLU A 297 0.02 -14.12 -19.52
CA GLU A 297 0.06 -12.66 -19.59
C GLU A 297 -1.11 -12.22 -20.49
N LYS A 298 -2.14 -11.63 -19.90
CA LYS A 298 -3.12 -10.90 -20.69
C LYS A 298 -2.37 -9.69 -21.26
N LYS A 299 -2.28 -9.61 -22.59
CA LYS A 299 -1.84 -8.40 -23.27
C LYS A 299 -2.77 -7.27 -22.79
N GLU A 300 -2.20 -6.29 -22.11
CA GLU A 300 -2.92 -5.07 -21.72
C GLU A 300 -3.43 -4.42 -23.01
N ALA A 301 -4.74 -4.19 -23.10
CA ALA A 301 -5.42 -3.51 -24.21
C ALA A 301 -5.65 -2.04 -23.88
#